data_AF-A0A968UE97-F1
#
_entry.id   AF-A0A968UE97-F1
#
_cell.length_a   1.000
_cell.length_b   1.000
_cell.length_c   1.000
_cell.angle_alpha   90.00
_cell.angle_beta   90.00
_cell.angle_gamma   90.00
#
_symmetry.space_group_name_H-M   'P 1'
#
loop_
_entity.id
_entity.type
_entity.pdbx_description
1 polymer ?
#
loop_
_entity_poly.entity_id
_entity_poly.type
_entity_poly.pdbx_seq_one_letter_code
_entity_poly.pdbx_strand_id
1 'polypeptide(L)'
;MNFTDKLNQAIASNNSLLIVGLDPNPEMMPLEYLRREDSLLEDLETWLIWVIKSTSDRVCAYKPTLGFYEALGIAGFELLARILAAIPSSIPIILDAKHSDLNTSTVFAKAIFEQWQVDAVTLTPYAGQDHAA
;
A
#
# COMPACT_ATOMS: atom_id res chain seq x y z
N MET A 1 -16.48 -1.41 -9.95
CA MET A 1 -16.68 -0.41 -8.89
C MET A 1 -15.49 0.54 -8.95
N ASN A 2 -15.71 1.85 -8.94
CA ASN A 2 -14.58 2.81 -8.94
C ASN A 2 -14.06 3.03 -7.51
N PHE A 3 -12.95 3.77 -7.37
CA PHE A 3 -12.34 4.06 -6.07
C PHE A 3 -13.31 4.74 -5.08
N THR A 4 -14.04 5.77 -5.52
CA THR A 4 -14.95 6.53 -4.66
C THR A 4 -16.08 5.66 -4.11
N ASP A 5 -16.66 4.79 -4.94
CA ASP A 5 -17.69 3.84 -4.51
C ASP A 5 -17.14 2.86 -3.46
N LYS A 6 -15.95 2.29 -3.74
CA LYS A 6 -15.26 1.34 -2.85
C LYS A 6 -14.94 1.97 -1.49
N LEU A 7 -14.42 3.20 -1.50
CA LEU A 7 -14.11 3.96 -0.30
C LEU A 7 -15.36 4.27 0.51
N ASN A 8 -16.41 4.78 -0.12
CA ASN A 8 -17.67 5.08 0.57
C ASN A 8 -18.29 3.82 1.19
N GLN A 9 -18.21 2.68 0.49
CA GLN A 9 -18.66 1.40 1.02
C GLN A 9 -17.85 0.96 2.24
N ALA A 10 -16.51 1.07 2.19
CA ALA A 10 -15.65 0.72 3.33
C ALA A 10 -15.87 1.64 4.53
N ILE A 11 -16.02 2.96 4.30
CA ILE A 11 -16.38 3.96 5.33
C ILE A 11 -17.69 3.57 6.01
N ALA A 12 -18.73 3.26 5.24
CA ALA A 12 -20.04 2.91 5.78
C ALA A 12 -20.02 1.55 6.52
N SER A 13 -19.33 0.55 5.96
CA SER A 13 -19.29 -0.81 6.53
C SER A 13 -18.54 -0.85 7.86
N ASN A 14 -17.43 -0.11 7.95
CA ASN A 14 -16.57 -0.11 9.14
C ASN A 14 -16.83 1.09 10.06
N ASN A 15 -17.75 1.99 9.69
CA ASN A 15 -18.02 3.26 10.35
C ASN A 15 -16.72 4.01 10.72
N SER A 16 -15.84 4.18 9.73
CA SER A 16 -14.47 4.60 9.96
C SER A 16 -13.95 5.53 8.87
N LEU A 17 -13.09 6.46 9.27
CA LEU A 17 -12.26 7.27 8.38
C LEU A 17 -10.76 6.94 8.56
N LEU A 18 -10.45 5.87 9.30
CA LEU A 18 -9.09 5.48 9.58
C LEU A 18 -8.44 4.85 8.35
N ILE A 19 -7.28 5.39 7.98
CA ILE A 19 -6.38 4.80 6.98
C ILE A 19 -5.15 4.28 7.70
N VAL A 20 -4.80 3.02 7.48
CA VAL A 20 -3.61 2.39 8.07
C VAL A 20 -2.49 2.33 7.04
N GLY A 21 -1.29 2.77 7.44
CA GLY A 21 -0.07 2.59 6.66
C GLY A 21 0.40 1.15 6.71
N LEU A 22 0.89 0.63 5.59
CA LEU A 22 1.50 -0.70 5.49
C LEU A 22 2.93 -0.51 5.02
N ASP A 23 3.79 -0.08 5.93
CA ASP A 23 5.16 0.31 5.62
C ASP A 23 6.11 -0.70 6.26
N PRO A 24 6.95 -1.42 5.50
CA PRO A 24 7.91 -2.39 6.04
C PRO A 24 9.10 -1.66 6.68
N ASN A 25 8.84 -0.98 7.80
CA ASN A 25 9.82 -0.23 8.58
C ASN A 25 10.25 -1.04 9.82
N PRO A 26 11.48 -1.58 9.88
CA PRO A 26 11.99 -2.34 11.03
C PRO A 26 11.95 -1.55 12.35
N GLU A 27 12.10 -0.23 12.31
CA GLU A 27 12.10 0.60 13.52
C GLU A 27 10.73 0.72 14.18
N MET A 28 9.67 0.51 13.39
CA MET A 28 8.27 0.55 13.85
C MET A 28 7.72 -0.84 14.16
N MET A 29 8.44 -1.89 13.78
CA MET A 29 8.02 -3.27 13.99
C MET A 29 8.17 -3.65 15.47
N PRO A 30 7.11 -4.14 16.13
CA PRO A 30 7.19 -4.59 17.52
C PRO A 30 8.17 -5.77 17.68
N LEU A 31 8.89 -5.80 18.80
CA LEU A 31 9.97 -6.77 19.05
C LEU A 31 9.50 -8.23 19.02
N GLU A 32 8.23 -8.49 19.34
CA GLU A 32 7.63 -9.83 19.27
C GLU A 32 7.55 -10.41 17.85
N TYR A 33 7.64 -9.56 16.81
CA TYR A 33 7.72 -9.99 15.42
C TYR A 33 9.16 -10.20 14.95
N LEU A 34 10.16 -9.79 15.75
CA LEU A 34 11.56 -9.92 15.39
C LEU A 34 12.08 -11.30 15.78
N ARG A 35 12.01 -12.26 14.86
CA ARG A 35 12.36 -13.66 15.10
C ARG A 35 13.78 -13.91 14.64
N ARG A 36 14.65 -14.27 15.59
CA ARG A 36 16.10 -14.43 15.34
C ARG A 36 16.46 -15.52 14.32
N GLU A 37 15.53 -16.41 13.99
CA GLU A 37 15.73 -17.50 13.03
C GLU A 37 15.21 -17.16 11.63
N ASP A 38 14.25 -16.23 11.52
CA ASP A 38 13.65 -15.82 10.25
C ASP A 38 14.45 -14.66 9.64
N SER A 39 14.27 -14.43 8.34
CA SER A 39 14.82 -13.24 7.70
C SER A 39 14.02 -11.99 8.10
N LEU A 40 14.69 -10.83 8.14
CA LEU A 40 14.01 -9.55 8.41
C LEU A 40 12.80 -9.32 7.48
N LEU A 41 12.86 -9.79 6.24
CA LEU A 41 11.76 -9.68 5.28
C LEU A 41 10.55 -10.52 5.69
N GLU A 42 10.77 -11.75 6.17
CA GLU A 42 9.69 -12.63 6.66
C GLU A 42 9.05 -12.09 7.94
N ASP A 43 9.85 -11.48 8.82
CA ASP A 43 9.37 -10.79 10.02
C ASP A 43 8.46 -9.61 9.65
N LEU A 44 8.93 -8.75 8.73
CA LEU A 44 8.17 -7.60 8.22
C LEU A 44 6.87 -8.05 7.53
N GLU A 45 6.93 -9.10 6.72
CA GLU A 45 5.74 -9.69 6.08
C GLU A 45 4.72 -10.18 7.10
N THR A 46 5.19 -10.97 8.07
CA THR A 46 4.35 -11.52 9.13
C THR A 46 3.66 -10.42 9.92
N TRP A 47 4.41 -9.37 10.27
CA TRP A 47 3.89 -8.21 10.97
C TRP A 47 2.83 -7.46 10.14
N LEU A 48 3.12 -7.12 8.88
CA LEU A 48 2.18 -6.40 8.03
C LEU A 48 0.90 -7.21 7.73
N ILE A 49 1.01 -8.52 7.51
CA ILE A 49 -0.16 -9.40 7.36
C ILE A 49 -0.98 -9.42 8.64
N TRP A 50 -0.33 -9.44 9.81
CA TRP A 50 -1.04 -9.34 11.08
C TRP A 50 -1.77 -8.01 11.23
N VAL A 51 -1.14 -6.88 10.86
CA VAL A 51 -1.79 -5.56 10.86
C VAL A 51 -3.06 -5.60 10.01
N ILE A 52 -3.00 -6.15 8.80
CA ILE A 52 -4.17 -6.26 7.92
C ILE A 52 -5.28 -7.08 8.58
N LYS A 53 -4.94 -8.27 9.11
CA LYS A 53 -5.92 -9.17 9.75
C LYS A 53 -6.58 -8.52 10.97
N SER A 54 -5.83 -7.79 11.77
CA SER A 54 -6.31 -7.16 13.01
C SER A 54 -7.10 -5.86 12.78
N THR A 55 -6.95 -5.23 11.61
CA THR A 55 -7.51 -3.88 11.37
C THR A 55 -8.50 -3.79 10.21
N SER A 56 -8.67 -4.83 9.39
CA SER A 56 -9.56 -4.81 8.21
C SER A 56 -11.03 -4.48 8.49
N ASP A 57 -11.54 -4.79 9.67
CA ASP A 57 -12.89 -4.45 10.16
C ASP A 57 -13.01 -3.04 10.73
N ARG A 58 -11.92 -2.26 10.74
CA ARG A 58 -11.81 -0.94 11.41
C ARG A 58 -11.31 0.17 10.49
N VAL A 59 -10.81 -0.14 9.30
CA VAL A 59 -10.20 0.85 8.39
C VAL A 59 -11.08 1.11 7.17
N CYS A 60 -10.99 2.31 6.60
CA CYS A 60 -11.62 2.59 5.31
C CYS A 60 -10.67 2.43 4.13
N ALA A 61 -9.35 2.37 4.35
CA ALA A 61 -8.35 2.13 3.31
C ALA A 61 -7.02 1.66 3.94
N TYR A 62 -6.18 1.05 3.11
CA TYR A 62 -4.75 0.86 3.41
C TYR A 62 -3.88 1.72 2.51
N LYS A 63 -2.75 2.19 3.05
CA LYS A 63 -1.82 3.08 2.35
C LYS A 63 -0.37 2.59 2.45
N PRO A 64 0.08 1.64 1.61
CA PRO A 64 1.49 1.29 1.52
C PRO A 64 2.30 2.45 0.91
N THR A 65 3.46 2.77 1.50
CA THR A 65 4.37 3.80 0.97
C THR A 65 5.48 3.14 0.16
N LEU A 66 5.52 3.44 -1.14
CA LEU A 66 6.38 2.74 -2.12
C LEU A 66 7.86 2.78 -1.73
N GLY A 67 8.36 3.91 -1.21
CA GLY A 67 9.76 4.09 -0.86
C GLY A 67 10.31 3.12 0.19
N PHE A 68 9.47 2.63 1.12
CA PHE A 68 9.93 1.61 2.09
C PHE A 68 10.19 0.26 1.41
N TYR A 69 9.37 -0.09 0.41
CA TYR A 69 9.56 -1.32 -0.35
C TYR A 69 10.74 -1.19 -1.32
N GLU A 70 10.92 -0.04 -1.96
CA GLU A 70 12.08 0.23 -2.83
C GLU A 70 13.41 0.10 -2.07
N ALA A 71 13.47 0.58 -0.83
CA ALA A 71 14.66 0.50 0.02
C ALA A 71 15.10 -0.95 0.34
N LEU A 72 14.17 -1.92 0.22
CA LEU A 72 14.43 -3.35 0.40
C LEU A 72 14.85 -4.05 -0.92
N GLY A 73 14.95 -3.32 -2.03
CA GLY A 73 15.35 -3.84 -3.33
C GLY A 73 14.31 -4.76 -3.96
N ILE A 74 14.77 -5.71 -4.79
CA ILE A 74 13.90 -6.64 -5.54
C ILE A 74 12.96 -7.40 -4.58
N ALA A 75 13.49 -7.89 -3.47
CA ALA A 75 12.70 -8.62 -2.48
C ALA A 75 11.63 -7.72 -1.81
N GLY A 76 11.85 -6.41 -1.76
CA GLY A 76 10.86 -5.43 -1.34
C GLY A 76 9.66 -5.34 -2.28
N PHE A 77 9.87 -5.40 -3.59
CA PHE A 77 8.75 -5.45 -4.55
C PHE A 77 7.98 -6.76 -4.49
N GLU A 78 8.66 -7.88 -4.25
CA GLU A 78 8.00 -9.16 -4.01
C GLU A 78 7.16 -9.12 -2.73
N LEU A 79 7.69 -8.50 -1.67
CA LEU A 79 6.96 -8.24 -0.44
C LEU A 79 5.73 -7.35 -0.70
N LEU A 80 5.88 -6.25 -1.44
CA LEU A 80 4.76 -5.38 -1.83
C LEU A 80 3.65 -6.18 -2.50
N ALA A 81 3.99 -7.04 -3.48
CA ALA A 81 3.00 -7.88 -4.17
C ALA A 81 2.24 -8.79 -3.21
N ARG A 82 2.92 -9.41 -2.24
CA ARG A 82 2.29 -10.25 -1.21
C ARG A 82 1.40 -9.45 -0.26
N ILE A 83 1.84 -8.25 0.15
CA ILE A 83 1.04 -7.36 1.01
C ILE A 83 -0.21 -6.86 0.29
N LEU A 84 -0.10 -6.45 -0.97
CA LEU A 84 -1.25 -6.04 -1.79
C LEU A 84 -2.27 -7.18 -1.92
N ALA A 85 -1.81 -8.41 -2.16
CA ALA A 85 -2.67 -9.58 -2.25
C ALA A 85 -3.35 -9.97 -0.92
N ALA A 86 -2.77 -9.60 0.22
CA ALA A 86 -3.32 -9.88 1.54
C ALA A 86 -4.45 -8.91 1.93
N ILE A 87 -4.57 -7.75 1.27
CA ILE A 87 -5.61 -6.75 1.57
C ILE A 87 -6.98 -7.27 1.07
N PRO A 88 -8.03 -7.25 1.91
CA PRO A 88 -9.37 -7.63 1.48
C PRO A 88 -9.83 -6.81 0.28
N SER A 89 -10.38 -7.46 -0.74
CA SER A 89 -10.81 -6.82 -1.99
C SER A 89 -11.89 -5.75 -1.81
N SER A 90 -12.60 -5.73 -0.67
CA SER A 90 -13.57 -4.70 -0.29
C SER A 90 -12.93 -3.41 0.23
N ILE A 91 -11.65 -3.42 0.62
CA ILE A 91 -10.94 -2.28 1.19
C ILE A 91 -10.08 -1.64 0.09
N PRO A 92 -10.19 -0.32 -0.16
CA PRO A 92 -9.37 0.35 -1.15
C PRO A 92 -7.90 0.45 -0.74
N ILE A 93 -7.04 0.41 -1.75
CA ILE A 93 -5.59 0.55 -1.62
C ILE A 93 -5.17 1.89 -2.23
N ILE A 94 -4.49 2.72 -1.44
CA ILE A 94 -3.90 3.98 -1.86
C ILE A 94 -2.38 3.83 -1.86
N LEU A 95 -1.76 3.69 -3.02
CA LEU A 95 -0.30 3.60 -3.09
C LEU A 95 0.32 4.98 -2.89
N ASP A 96 1.08 5.16 -1.81
CA ASP A 96 1.78 6.41 -1.55
C ASP A 96 3.14 6.42 -2.25
N ALA A 97 3.13 6.76 -3.55
CA ALA A 97 4.30 6.79 -4.43
C ALA A 97 4.88 8.19 -4.66
N LYS A 98 4.08 9.25 -4.47
CA LYS A 98 4.47 10.65 -4.70
C LYS A 98 5.06 10.88 -6.11
N HIS A 99 4.57 10.12 -7.10
CA HIS A 99 5.11 10.10 -8.47
C HIS A 99 5.15 11.50 -9.07
N SER A 100 6.22 11.84 -9.78
CA SER A 100 6.51 13.21 -10.23
C SER A 100 7.25 13.26 -11.58
N ASP A 101 6.87 12.41 -12.53
CA ASP A 101 7.52 12.39 -13.85
C ASP A 101 6.50 12.23 -14.99
N LEU A 102 6.45 13.27 -15.84
CA LEU A 102 5.60 13.34 -17.04
C LEU A 102 5.90 12.20 -18.03
N ASN A 103 7.18 11.88 -18.24
CA ASN A 103 7.57 10.95 -19.30
C ASN A 103 7.20 9.50 -18.96
N THR A 104 7.14 9.19 -17.66
CA THR A 104 6.86 7.84 -17.18
C THR A 104 5.45 7.67 -16.62
N SER A 105 4.64 8.73 -16.51
CA SER A 105 3.27 8.66 -15.98
C SER A 105 2.42 7.56 -16.60
N THR A 106 2.42 7.39 -17.94
CA THR A 106 1.58 6.36 -18.59
C THR A 106 2.04 4.93 -18.26
N VAL A 107 3.35 4.67 -18.26
CA VAL A 107 3.88 3.33 -17.93
C VAL A 107 3.76 3.03 -16.45
N PHE A 108 3.91 4.05 -15.60
CA PHE A 108 3.69 3.95 -14.17
C PHE A 108 2.21 3.66 -13.85
N ALA A 109 1.27 4.39 -14.47
CA ALA A 109 -0.17 4.14 -14.35
C ALA A 109 -0.53 2.71 -14.74
N LYS A 110 0.05 2.19 -15.83
CA LYS A 110 -0.14 0.80 -16.25
C LYS A 110 0.35 -0.20 -15.19
N ALA A 111 1.55 0.02 -14.64
CA ALA A 111 2.10 -0.85 -13.61
C ALA A 111 1.20 -0.87 -12.35
N ILE A 112 0.84 0.30 -11.84
CA ILE A 112 0.10 0.39 -10.59
C ILE A 112 -1.36 -0.07 -10.72
N PHE A 113 -2.07 0.33 -11.79
CA PHE A 113 -3.51 0.08 -11.91
C PHE A 113 -3.82 -1.27 -12.58
N GLU A 114 -3.03 -1.71 -13.57
CA GLU A 114 -3.30 -2.97 -14.27
C GLU A 114 -2.58 -4.15 -13.61
N GLN A 115 -1.31 -3.98 -13.22
CA GLN A 115 -0.52 -5.09 -12.68
C GLN A 115 -0.70 -5.24 -11.17
N TRP A 116 -0.58 -4.14 -10.42
CA TRP A 116 -0.70 -4.15 -8.96
C TRP A 116 -2.12 -3.95 -8.46
N GLN A 117 -3.05 -3.56 -9.34
CA GLN A 117 -4.48 -3.39 -9.05
C GLN A 117 -4.75 -2.48 -7.83
N VAL A 118 -3.95 -1.43 -7.66
CA VAL A 118 -4.20 -0.42 -6.62
C VAL A 118 -5.36 0.47 -7.04
N ASP A 119 -6.09 1.06 -6.08
CA ASP A 119 -7.29 1.85 -6.40
C ASP A 119 -6.98 3.36 -6.57
N ALA A 120 -5.92 3.85 -5.93
CA ALA A 120 -5.46 5.24 -6.03
C ALA A 120 -3.95 5.35 -5.81
N VAL A 121 -3.36 6.48 -6.23
CA VAL A 121 -1.94 6.77 -6.05
C VAL A 121 -1.71 8.23 -5.65
N THR A 122 -0.70 8.49 -4.83
CA THR A 122 -0.26 9.86 -4.53
C THR A 122 0.67 10.39 -5.62
N LEU A 123 0.49 11.66 -5.95
CA LEU A 123 1.20 12.36 -7.01
C LEU A 123 1.84 13.63 -6.45
N THR A 124 2.98 14.03 -7.00
CA THR A 124 3.60 15.33 -6.71
C THR A 124 3.35 16.26 -7.89
N PRO A 125 2.59 17.36 -7.72
CA PRO A 125 2.17 18.22 -8.82
C PRO A 125 3.27 19.14 -9.36
N TYR A 126 4.51 19.05 -8.85
CA TYR A 126 5.60 19.96 -9.18
C TYR A 126 5.95 19.96 -10.68
N ALA A 127 5.84 18.81 -11.35
CA ALA A 127 6.09 18.69 -12.78
C ALA A 127 4.99 19.30 -13.68
N GLY A 128 3.85 19.73 -13.10
CA GLY A 128 2.67 20.21 -13.81
C GLY A 128 1.49 19.24 -13.72
N GLN A 129 0.27 19.74 -13.93
CA GLN A 129 -0.95 18.94 -13.88
C GLN A 129 -1.06 17.94 -15.04
N ASP A 130 -0.33 18.17 -16.14
CA ASP A 130 -0.30 17.31 -17.32
C ASP A 130 0.16 15.88 -17.00
N HIS A 131 0.83 15.66 -15.87
CA HIS A 131 1.25 14.30 -15.46
C HIS A 131 0.12 13.46 -14.88
N ALA A 132 -1.00 14.08 -14.51
CA ALA A 132 -2.22 13.45 -13.99
C ALA A 132 -3.35 13.37 -15.03
N ALA A 133 -3.14 13.96 -16.21
CA ALA A 133 -4.06 13.92 -17.35
C ALA A 133 -3.87 12.64 -18.18
#